data_AF-A0A9E1SGH9-F1
#
_entry.id   AF-A0A9E1SGH9-F1
#
_cell.length_a   1.000
_cell.length_b   1.000
_cell.length_c   1.000
_cell.angle_alpha   90.00
_cell.angle_beta   90.00
_cell.angle_gamma   90.00
#
_symmetry.space_group_name_H-M   'P 1'
#
loop_
_entity.id
_entity.type
_entity.pdbx_description
1 polymer ?
#
loop_
_entity_poly.entity_id
_entity_poly.type
_entity_poly.pdbx_seq_one_letter_code
_entity_poly.pdbx_strand_id
1 'polypeptide(L)'
;MQNSNAVAHPGAESKLLPALLQLSIVAKTATGFTGVQLLEAFENTGLTYGSVKVFEKLDDLNQVDYAVASMANPGIFPGDDWESYVCPGVTFFLQPREVENAAQVFDEMIATIGELSAVLKGDVVDQDQQRLTEGTLQQIKTSLV
;
A
#
# COMPACT_ATOMS: atom_id res chain seq x y z
N MET A 1 28.54 34.84 -29.94
CA MET A 1 29.16 33.57 -29.51
C MET A 1 29.08 33.59 -27.99
N GLN A 2 28.37 32.75 -27.23
CA GLN A 2 27.60 31.53 -27.46
C GLN A 2 26.51 31.46 -26.35
N ASN A 3 25.30 31.04 -26.75
CA ASN A 3 24.28 30.21 -26.07
C ASN A 3 23.92 30.49 -24.60
N SER A 4 22.72 31.01 -24.29
CA SER A 4 21.44 30.27 -24.25
C SER A 4 21.49 28.96 -23.48
N ASN A 5 20.98 28.98 -22.24
CA ASN A 5 20.11 27.90 -21.76
C ASN A 5 19.19 28.39 -20.64
N ALA A 6 18.08 29.04 -21.02
CA ALA A 6 16.86 28.87 -20.27
C ALA A 6 16.38 27.44 -20.56
N VAL A 7 16.53 26.53 -19.60
CA VAL A 7 15.75 25.29 -19.61
C VAL A 7 14.68 25.43 -18.55
N ALA A 8 13.49 25.70 -19.07
CA ALA A 8 12.18 25.43 -18.53
C ALA A 8 12.17 24.61 -17.23
N HIS A 9 11.51 25.15 -16.21
CA HIS A 9 10.67 24.31 -15.35
C HIS A 9 9.54 23.78 -16.25
N PRO A 10 9.48 22.48 -16.59
CA PRO A 10 8.37 21.93 -17.34
C PRO A 10 7.36 21.30 -16.37
N GLY A 11 6.10 21.75 -16.46
CA GLY A 11 4.92 21.16 -15.82
C GLY A 11 4.54 21.90 -14.53
N ALA A 12 3.34 22.45 -14.31
CA ALA A 12 2.07 22.17 -14.96
C ALA A 12 1.80 20.67 -15.13
N GLU A 13 2.16 19.86 -14.13
CA GLU A 13 1.67 18.51 -14.02
C GLU A 13 0.33 18.61 -13.32
N SER A 14 -0.68 18.84 -14.17
CA SER A 14 -2.10 18.53 -14.00
C SER A 14 -2.45 17.85 -12.68
N LYS A 15 -3.48 18.35 -11.97
CA LYS A 15 -4.11 17.76 -10.78
C LYS A 15 -4.59 16.34 -11.12
N LEU A 16 -3.64 15.42 -11.22
CA LEU A 16 -3.78 14.08 -11.72
C LEU A 16 -3.57 13.20 -10.52
N LEU A 17 -4.58 12.40 -10.25
CA LEU A 17 -4.50 11.34 -9.26
C LEU A 17 -3.17 10.58 -9.46
N PRO A 18 -2.39 10.34 -8.39
CA PRO A 18 -1.18 9.52 -8.50
C PRO A 18 -1.55 8.23 -9.23
N ALA A 19 -0.76 7.83 -10.23
CA ALA A 19 -1.09 6.65 -11.04
C ALA A 19 -1.17 5.38 -10.18
N LEU A 20 -0.37 5.33 -9.12
CA LEU A 20 -0.32 4.26 -8.15
C LEU A 20 0.06 4.87 -6.80
N LEU A 21 -0.70 4.57 -5.76
CA LEU A 21 -0.38 4.93 -4.40
C LEU A 21 0.16 3.70 -3.68
N GLN A 22 1.30 3.88 -3.00
CA GLN A 22 1.98 2.81 -2.29
C GLN A 22 2.22 3.19 -0.83
N LEU A 23 1.69 2.39 0.10
CA LEU A 23 1.96 2.50 1.53
C LEU A 23 2.46 1.15 2.03
N SER A 24 3.35 1.11 3.01
CA SER A 24 3.91 -0.14 3.52
C SER A 24 3.87 -0.19 5.04
N ILE A 25 3.71 -1.39 5.59
CA ILE A 25 3.89 -1.69 7.00
C ILE A 25 5.17 -2.50 7.13
N VAL A 26 6.16 -1.95 7.81
CA VAL A 26 7.48 -2.57 7.98
C VAL A 26 7.62 -3.11 9.40
N ALA A 27 8.17 -4.31 9.53
CA ALA A 27 8.44 -4.89 10.84
C ALA A 27 9.54 -4.09 11.57
N LYS A 28 9.32 -3.83 12.86
CA LYS A 28 10.31 -3.18 13.73
C LYS A 28 11.48 -4.09 14.11
N THR A 29 11.30 -5.40 13.94
CA THR A 29 12.28 -6.41 14.32
C THR A 29 12.95 -6.99 13.08
N ALA A 30 14.21 -7.40 13.23
CA ALA A 30 14.94 -8.09 12.16
C ALA A 30 14.31 -9.45 11.80
N THR A 31 13.45 -9.99 12.67
CA THR A 31 12.77 -11.26 12.48
C THR A 31 11.52 -11.13 11.59
N GLY A 32 11.03 -9.92 11.29
CA GLY A 32 9.86 -9.74 10.44
C GLY A 32 8.53 -10.16 11.07
N PHE A 33 7.48 -10.21 10.24
CA PHE A 33 6.18 -10.78 10.55
C PHE A 33 6.16 -12.26 10.18
N THR A 34 5.61 -13.11 11.05
CA THR A 34 5.41 -14.52 10.71
C THR A 34 4.21 -14.68 9.80
N GLY A 35 4.21 -15.70 8.95
CA GLY A 35 3.10 -15.98 8.05
C GLY A 35 1.78 -16.20 8.77
N VAL A 36 1.80 -16.86 9.94
CA VAL A 36 0.60 -17.03 10.78
C VAL A 36 0.02 -15.70 11.23
N GLN A 37 0.86 -14.77 11.73
CA GLN A 37 0.39 -13.44 12.13
C GLN A 37 -0.17 -12.64 10.95
N LEU A 38 0.43 -12.78 9.76
CA LEU A 38 -0.06 -12.13 8.56
C LEU A 38 -1.42 -12.67 8.12
N LEU A 39 -1.59 -13.99 8.09
CA LEU A 39 -2.87 -14.61 7.76
C LEU A 39 -3.98 -14.15 8.70
N GLU A 40 -3.77 -14.25 10.01
CA GLU A 40 -4.75 -13.82 11.00
C GLU A 40 -5.13 -12.33 10.82
N ALA A 41 -4.12 -11.49 10.56
CA ALA A 41 -4.34 -10.05 10.37
C ALA A 41 -5.09 -9.75 9.05
N PHE A 42 -4.77 -10.45 7.97
CA PHE A 42 -5.43 -10.31 6.67
C PHE A 42 -6.88 -10.82 6.70
N GLU A 43 -7.12 -11.95 7.36
CA GLU A 43 -8.47 -12.48 7.55
C GLU A 43 -9.34 -11.51 8.37
N ASN A 44 -8.79 -10.94 9.45
CA ASN A 44 -9.53 -9.97 10.28
C ASN A 44 -9.91 -8.69 9.52
N THR A 45 -9.10 -8.29 8.55
CA THR A 45 -9.34 -7.10 7.72
C THR A 45 -10.16 -7.38 6.46
N GLY A 46 -10.55 -8.65 6.24
CA GLY A 46 -11.34 -9.07 5.09
C GLY A 46 -10.58 -8.93 3.77
N LEU A 47 -9.26 -9.17 3.81
CA LEU A 47 -8.42 -9.28 2.62
C LEU A 47 -8.51 -10.70 2.06
N THR A 48 -8.67 -10.83 0.75
CA THR A 48 -8.81 -12.12 0.06
C THR A 48 -7.51 -12.48 -0.63
N TYR A 49 -7.08 -13.74 -0.54
CA TYR A 49 -5.92 -14.21 -1.30
C TYR A 49 -6.25 -14.35 -2.79
N GLY A 50 -5.55 -13.56 -3.60
CA GLY A 50 -5.74 -13.42 -5.04
C GLY A 50 -5.04 -14.49 -5.87
N SER A 51 -5.41 -14.56 -7.15
CA SER A 51 -4.86 -15.53 -8.11
C SER A 51 -3.38 -15.33 -8.41
N VAL A 52 -2.86 -14.11 -8.22
CA VAL A 52 -1.45 -13.76 -8.45
C VAL A 52 -0.61 -13.81 -7.17
N LYS A 53 -1.09 -14.50 -6.13
CA LYS A 53 -0.38 -14.71 -4.86
C LYS A 53 -0.13 -13.43 -4.05
N VAL A 54 -1.01 -12.45 -4.21
CA VAL A 54 -1.10 -11.24 -3.39
C VAL A 54 -2.47 -11.23 -2.70
N PHE A 55 -2.64 -10.43 -1.66
CA PHE A 55 -3.96 -10.22 -1.08
C PHE A 55 -4.65 -9.04 -1.77
N GLU A 56 -5.97 -9.06 -1.82
CA GLU A 56 -6.78 -8.07 -2.50
C GLU A 56 -7.98 -7.72 -1.62
N LYS A 57 -8.31 -6.44 -1.53
CA LYS A 57 -9.59 -5.98 -1.00
C LYS A 57 -10.56 -5.87 -2.16
N LEU A 58 -11.73 -6.49 -2.01
CA LEU A 58 -12.80 -6.47 -2.99
C LEU A 58 -13.95 -5.59 -2.50
N ASP A 59 -14.49 -4.78 -3.41
CA ASP A 59 -15.75 -4.05 -3.21
C ASP A 59 -16.96 -5.00 -3.28
N ASP A 60 -18.16 -4.50 -2.94
CA ASP A 60 -19.45 -5.18 -3.08
C ASP A 60 -19.67 -5.78 -4.48
N LEU A 61 -19.10 -5.18 -5.53
CA LEU A 61 -19.16 -5.68 -6.91
C LEU A 61 -18.09 -6.73 -7.26
N ASN A 62 -17.30 -7.20 -6.29
CA ASN A 62 -16.14 -8.09 -6.48
C ASN A 62 -15.05 -7.48 -7.38
N GLN A 63 -14.92 -6.16 -7.38
CA GLN A 63 -13.84 -5.44 -8.05
C GLN A 63 -12.72 -5.15 -7.05
N VAL A 64 -11.47 -5.15 -7.52
CA VAL A 64 -10.30 -4.92 -6.66
C VAL A 64 -10.19 -3.43 -6.34
N ASP A 65 -10.33 -3.10 -5.07
CA ASP A 65 -10.11 -1.75 -4.55
C ASP A 65 -8.62 -1.45 -4.38
N TYR A 66 -7.92 -2.35 -3.70
CA TYR A 66 -6.48 -2.28 -3.50
C TYR A 66 -5.88 -3.67 -3.30
N ALA A 67 -4.60 -3.79 -3.64
CA ALA A 67 -3.83 -5.02 -3.46
C ALA A 67 -2.80 -4.86 -2.33
N VAL A 68 -2.45 -5.96 -1.69
CA VAL A 68 -1.45 -6.06 -0.64
C VAL A 68 -0.44 -7.11 -1.05
N ALA A 69 0.79 -6.70 -1.25
CA ALA A 69 1.89 -7.56 -1.64
C ALA A 69 2.90 -7.72 -0.51
N SER A 70 3.72 -8.75 -0.60
CA SER A 70 4.81 -8.98 0.34
C SER A 70 5.99 -8.06 0.01
N MET A 71 6.71 -7.57 1.03
CA MET A 71 8.02 -6.93 0.82
C MET A 71 9.16 -7.96 0.71
N ALA A 72 8.89 -9.24 1.00
CA ALA A 72 9.87 -10.30 0.76
C ALA A 72 9.96 -10.58 -0.74
N ASN A 73 11.17 -10.64 -1.30
CA ASN A 73 11.39 -11.06 -2.69
C ASN A 73 10.87 -12.50 -2.89
N PRO A 74 9.97 -12.79 -3.87
CA PRO A 74 9.68 -12.03 -5.10
C PRO A 74 8.51 -11.04 -5.08
N GLY A 75 8.00 -10.66 -3.91
CA GLY A 75 6.91 -9.70 -3.75
C GLY A 75 5.54 -10.36 -3.56
N ILE A 76 5.52 -11.68 -3.41
CA ILE A 76 4.31 -12.50 -3.31
C ILE A 76 4.29 -13.27 -1.99
N PHE A 77 3.09 -13.64 -1.59
CA PHE A 77 2.85 -14.52 -0.45
C PHE A 77 2.88 -15.99 -0.89
N PRO A 78 3.32 -16.89 -0.01
CA PRO A 78 3.32 -18.30 -0.32
C PRO A 78 1.87 -18.83 -0.38
N GLY A 79 1.62 -19.84 -1.20
CA GLY A 79 0.32 -20.52 -1.23
C GLY A 79 0.15 -21.53 -0.09
N ASP A 80 1.28 -22.07 0.37
CA ASP A 80 1.41 -23.15 1.34
C ASP A 80 2.64 -22.83 2.23
N ASP A 81 2.80 -23.48 3.39
CA ASP A 81 3.99 -23.28 4.27
C ASP A 81 4.05 -21.91 4.98
N TRP A 82 2.90 -21.38 5.39
CA TRP A 82 2.80 -20.14 6.17
C TRP A 82 3.48 -20.19 7.55
N GLU A 83 3.69 -21.38 8.11
CA GLU A 83 4.31 -21.58 9.42
C GLU A 83 5.79 -21.21 9.44
N SER A 84 6.51 -21.45 8.34
CA SER A 84 7.93 -21.10 8.19
C SER A 84 8.13 -19.76 7.47
N TYR A 85 7.06 -19.19 6.91
CA TYR A 85 7.14 -17.94 6.17
C TYR A 85 7.39 -16.74 7.08
N VAL A 86 8.30 -15.88 6.63
CA VAL A 86 8.64 -14.64 7.31
C VAL A 86 8.68 -13.51 6.30
N CYS A 87 8.08 -12.39 6.67
CA CYS A 87 7.94 -11.23 5.82
C CYS A 87 8.51 -9.99 6.50
N PRO A 88 9.46 -9.25 5.90
CA PRO A 88 10.01 -8.04 6.49
C PRO A 88 8.99 -6.89 6.56
N GLY A 89 7.95 -6.95 5.73
CA GLY A 89 6.87 -5.98 5.71
C GLY A 89 5.88 -6.27 4.59
N VAL A 90 4.80 -5.50 4.51
CA VAL A 90 3.76 -5.68 3.51
C VAL A 90 3.44 -4.33 2.88
N THR A 91 3.10 -4.33 1.59
CA THR A 91 2.91 -3.11 0.80
C THR A 91 1.53 -3.10 0.17
N PHE A 92 0.79 -2.04 0.42
CA PHE A 92 -0.53 -1.74 -0.11
C PHE A 92 -0.38 -0.91 -1.38
N PHE A 93 -1.17 -1.28 -2.39
CA PHE A 93 -1.18 -0.69 -3.72
C PHE A 93 -2.61 -0.30 -4.06
N LEU A 94 -2.86 1.01 -4.16
CA LEU A 94 -4.13 1.58 -4.57
C LEU A 94 -3.95 2.28 -5.92
N GLN A 95 -4.80 1.96 -6.88
CA GLN A 95 -4.82 2.63 -8.18
C GLN A 95 -6.06 3.55 -8.24
N PRO A 96 -5.94 4.82 -7.83
CA PRO A 96 -7.10 5.70 -7.70
C PRO A 96 -7.80 6.01 -9.02
N ARG A 97 -7.21 5.65 -10.16
CA ARG A 97 -7.79 5.80 -11.50
C ARG A 97 -8.68 4.62 -11.91
N GLU A 98 -8.49 3.47 -11.29
CA GLU A 98 -9.18 2.22 -11.61
C GLU A 98 -10.35 1.95 -10.64
N VAL A 99 -10.50 2.76 -9.58
CA VAL A 99 -11.57 2.65 -8.58
C VAL A 99 -12.54 3.82 -8.71
N GLU A 100 -13.84 3.55 -8.51
CA GLU A 100 -14.88 4.57 -8.69
C GLU A 100 -14.84 5.67 -7.61
N ASN A 101 -14.52 5.32 -6.36
CA ASN A 101 -14.48 6.26 -5.24
C ASN A 101 -13.14 6.22 -4.50
N ALA A 102 -12.07 6.65 -5.19
CA ALA A 102 -10.71 6.60 -4.69
C ALA A 102 -10.51 7.21 -3.29
N ALA A 103 -11.21 8.29 -2.95
CA ALA A 103 -11.11 8.92 -1.64
C ALA A 103 -11.69 8.03 -0.53
N GLN A 104 -12.83 7.37 -0.77
CA GLN A 104 -13.42 6.43 0.18
C GLN A 104 -12.55 5.18 0.32
N VAL A 105 -12.14 4.59 -0.81
CA VAL A 105 -11.25 3.41 -0.82
C VAL A 105 -9.94 3.71 -0.09
N PHE A 106 -9.41 4.93 -0.24
CA PHE A 106 -8.24 5.36 0.50
C PHE A 106 -8.48 5.42 2.01
N ASP A 107 -9.59 6.01 2.49
CA ASP A 107 -9.93 6.00 3.92
C ASP A 107 -10.04 4.57 4.48
N GLU A 108 -10.67 3.65 3.73
CA GLU A 108 -10.80 2.25 4.13
C GLU A 108 -9.44 1.53 4.15
N MET A 109 -8.57 1.81 3.16
CA MET A 109 -7.21 1.31 3.13
C MET A 109 -6.40 1.84 4.33
N ILE A 110 -6.54 3.12 4.70
CA ILE A 110 -5.86 3.68 5.87
C ILE A 110 -6.37 3.07 7.18
N ALA A 111 -7.68 2.86 7.32
CA ALA A 111 -8.25 2.17 8.48
C ALA A 111 -7.69 0.74 8.61
N THR A 112 -7.64 0.01 7.49
CA THR A 112 -7.08 -1.34 7.40
C THR A 112 -5.60 -1.36 7.77
N ILE A 113 -4.81 -0.43 7.23
CA ILE A 113 -3.39 -0.28 7.55
C ILE A 113 -3.19 0.03 9.05
N GLY A 114 -4.04 0.89 9.62
CA GLY A 114 -4.04 1.21 11.04
C GLY A 114 -4.24 -0.04 11.90
N GLU A 115 -5.25 -0.85 11.58
CA GLU A 115 -5.52 -2.10 12.29
C GLU A 115 -4.35 -3.09 12.15
N LEU A 116 -3.89 -3.35 10.92
CA LEU A 116 -2.78 -4.27 10.65
C LEU A 116 -1.50 -3.82 11.35
N SER A 117 -1.18 -2.53 11.33
CA SER A 117 0.01 -2.00 11.99
C SER A 117 -0.06 -2.14 13.51
N ALA A 118 -1.25 -2.06 14.10
CA ALA A 118 -1.45 -2.26 15.53
C ALA A 118 -1.31 -3.74 15.92
N VAL A 119 -1.90 -4.65 15.13
CA VAL A 119 -1.83 -6.12 15.34
C VAL A 119 -0.40 -6.62 15.14
N LEU A 120 0.22 -6.27 14.00
CA LEU A 120 1.57 -6.69 13.62
C LEU A 120 2.67 -5.89 14.34
N LYS A 121 2.31 -4.80 15.03
CA LYS A 121 3.21 -3.85 15.69
C LYS A 121 4.26 -3.25 14.74
N GLY A 122 3.90 -3.07 13.47
CA GLY A 122 4.76 -2.48 12.44
C GLY A 122 4.84 -0.96 12.49
N ASP A 123 5.78 -0.38 11.75
CA ASP A 123 5.80 1.04 11.40
C ASP A 123 5.19 1.23 10.02
N VAL A 124 4.32 2.23 9.87
CA VAL A 124 3.70 2.55 8.58
C VAL A 124 4.53 3.62 7.89
N VAL A 125 4.91 3.34 6.64
CA VAL A 125 5.73 4.20 5.80
C VAL A 125 5.10 4.40 4.42
N ASP A 126 5.43 5.50 3.75
CA ASP A 126 5.04 5.74 2.36
C ASP A 126 6.05 5.13 1.37
N GLN A 127 5.87 5.43 0.07
CA GLN A 127 6.73 4.97 -1.02
C GLN A 127 8.20 5.39 -0.88
N ASP A 128 8.50 6.53 -0.25
CA ASP A 128 9.86 7.01 0.05
C ASP A 128 10.42 6.45 1.37
N GLN A 129 9.72 5.48 1.97
CA GLN A 129 10.03 4.92 3.29
C GLN A 129 10.00 5.96 4.42
N GLN A 130 9.32 7.10 4.23
CA GLN A 130 9.12 8.07 5.29
C GLN A 130 7.94 7.64 6.16
N ARG A 131 8.01 7.97 7.45
CA ARG A 131 6.89 7.71 8.35
C ARG A 131 5.68 8.50 7.89
N LEU A 132 4.54 7.82 7.81
CA LEU A 132 3.28 8.49 7.50
C LEU A 132 2.91 9.44 8.63
N THR A 133 2.63 10.68 8.24
CA THR A 133 2.08 11.70 9.12
C THR A 133 0.65 12.00 8.69
N GLU A 134 -0.15 12.53 9.60
CA GLU A 134 -1.49 13.03 9.27
C GLU A 134 -1.44 14.02 8.09
N GLY A 135 -0.41 14.88 8.04
CA GLY A 135 -0.21 15.81 6.93
C GLY A 135 -0.01 15.11 5.58
N THR A 136 0.81 14.06 5.53
CA THR A 136 1.03 13.27 4.31
C THR A 136 -0.27 12.60 3.85
N LEU A 137 -1.02 12.00 4.78
CA LEU A 137 -2.30 11.35 4.49
C LEU A 137 -3.32 12.35 3.93
N GLN A 138 -3.43 13.53 4.54
CA GLN A 138 -4.31 14.59 4.05
C GLN A 138 -3.89 15.11 2.67
N GLN A 139 -2.59 15.21 2.40
CA GLN A 139 -2.08 15.65 1.10
C GLN A 139 -2.39 14.64 0.00
N ILE A 140 -2.27 13.33 0.30
CA ILE A 140 -2.68 12.26 -0.60
C ILE A 140 -4.20 12.34 -0.85
N LYS A 141 -5.01 12.36 0.22
CA LYS A 141 -6.48 12.42 0.13
C LYS A 141 -6.98 13.64 -0.65
N THR A 142 -6.37 14.82 -0.46
CA THR A 142 -6.71 16.04 -1.21
C THR A 142 -6.41 15.90 -2.70
N SER A 143 -5.45 15.07 -3.07
CA SER A 143 -5.14 14.79 -4.48
C SER A 143 -6.13 13.80 -5.10
N LEU A 144 -6.91 13.08 -4.27
CA LEU A 144 -7.92 12.10 -4.68
C LEU A 144 -9.31 12.71 -4.98
N VAL A 145 -9.49 14.01 -4.69
CA VAL A 145 -10.74 14.78 -4.88
C VAL A 145 -10.57 15.91 -5.89
#